data_AF-A0A839CRI6-F1
#
_entry.id   AF-A0A839CRI6-F1
#
_cell.length_a   1.000
_cell.length_b   1.000
_cell.length_c   1.000
_cell.angle_alpha   90.00
_cell.angle_beta   90.00
_cell.angle_gamma   90.00
#
_symmetry.space_group_name_H-M   'P 1'
#
loop_
_entity.id
_entity.type
_entity.pdbx_description
1 polymer ?
#
loop_
_entity_poly.entity_id
_entity_poly.type
_entity_poly.pdbx_seq_one_letter_code
_entity_poly.pdbx_strand_id
1 'polypeptide(L)'
;MNKVYKNIRTTLEDIVFDGMTIMVGGFGLCGIPENAIRVIKEMEIKDLTIISNNCGVDDFGLGILLEKNQVKKLIASYVAGNKRIQQKYIAGELELELTPQGTLAERIRAGGAGIPAFYTRTGVGTVVAEGKETREFDGKKYIMERGIIADLALIKAYIGDTEGNLVYRKTTRNFHPMMATAAKYTVAEVEQLVEIGKIDPDHVHTPGIYVKRIVEEKFEKRIESLTLSEKVS
;
A
#
# COMPACT_ATOMS: atom_id res chain seq x y z
N MET A 1 -22.17 6.27 -11.35
CA MET A 1 -22.33 5.34 -10.20
C MET A 1 -21.79 6.09 -8.99
N ASN A 2 -22.53 6.24 -7.89
CA ASN A 2 -22.05 7.05 -6.76
C ASN A 2 -20.92 6.31 -6.03
N LYS A 3 -19.73 6.92 -5.96
CA LYS A 3 -18.54 6.37 -5.29
C LYS A 3 -18.33 6.92 -3.87
N VAL A 4 -19.10 7.93 -3.47
CA VAL A 4 -18.89 8.67 -2.24
C VAL A 4 -19.55 7.98 -1.06
N TYR A 5 -18.78 7.73 -0.01
CA TYR A 5 -19.25 7.16 1.24
C TYR A 5 -19.14 8.17 2.38
N LYS A 6 -19.95 7.96 3.43
CA LYS A 6 -20.05 8.90 4.56
C LYS A 6 -18.95 8.71 5.61
N ASN A 7 -18.43 7.50 5.74
CA ASN A 7 -17.37 7.16 6.69
C ASN A 7 -16.67 5.87 6.26
N ILE A 8 -15.46 5.67 6.76
CA ILE A 8 -14.63 4.54 6.36
C ILE A 8 -15.25 3.17 6.68
N ARG A 9 -16.04 3.03 7.75
CA ARG A 9 -16.69 1.75 8.13
C ARG A 9 -17.67 1.27 7.06
N THR A 10 -18.60 2.14 6.66
CA THR A 10 -19.54 1.84 5.56
C THR A 10 -18.84 1.64 4.22
N THR A 11 -17.61 2.15 4.08
CA THR A 11 -16.81 1.99 2.86
C THR A 11 -16.19 0.58 2.76
N LEU A 12 -16.10 -0.17 3.86
CA LEU A 12 -15.40 -1.44 3.94
C LEU A 12 -16.30 -2.64 4.27
N GLU A 13 -17.39 -2.43 5.01
CA GLU A 13 -18.16 -3.50 5.68
C GLU A 13 -18.68 -4.64 4.79
N ASP A 14 -18.96 -4.38 3.53
CA ASP A 14 -19.50 -5.34 2.55
C ASP A 14 -18.45 -5.90 1.58
N ILE A 15 -17.18 -5.48 1.70
CA ILE A 15 -16.11 -5.91 0.78
C ILE A 15 -14.94 -6.60 1.45
N VAL A 16 -14.70 -6.40 2.75
CA VAL A 16 -13.60 -7.05 3.47
C VAL A 16 -14.00 -8.42 4.01
N PHE A 17 -13.07 -9.38 4.01
CA PHE A 17 -13.29 -10.75 4.47
C PHE A 17 -11.97 -11.38 4.95
N ASP A 18 -12.06 -12.46 5.73
CA ASP A 18 -10.89 -13.19 6.23
C ASP A 18 -10.10 -13.83 5.08
N GLY A 19 -8.77 -13.79 5.16
CA GLY A 19 -7.90 -14.32 4.09
C GLY A 19 -7.69 -13.38 2.90
N MET A 20 -8.23 -12.16 2.96
CA MET A 20 -8.12 -11.17 1.89
C MET A 20 -6.66 -10.73 1.65
N THR A 21 -6.29 -10.54 0.39
CA THR A 21 -5.05 -9.84 0.03
C THR A 21 -5.30 -8.34 -0.08
N ILE A 22 -4.61 -7.56 0.74
CA ILE A 22 -4.78 -6.10 0.83
C ILE A 22 -3.45 -5.39 0.52
N MET A 23 -3.48 -4.52 -0.49
CA MET A 23 -2.45 -3.51 -0.71
C MET A 23 -2.73 -2.29 0.14
N VAL A 24 -1.71 -1.81 0.85
CA VAL A 24 -1.84 -0.65 1.73
C VAL A 24 -0.76 0.35 1.36
N GLY A 25 -1.19 1.51 0.85
CA GLY A 25 -0.24 2.56 0.46
C GLY A 25 0.42 3.25 1.66
N GLY A 26 1.49 3.99 1.38
CA GLY A 26 2.30 4.68 2.39
C GLY A 26 3.77 4.31 2.34
N PHE A 27 4.58 5.10 3.05
CA PHE A 27 6.01 4.86 3.26
C PHE A 27 6.36 5.25 4.70
N GLY A 28 6.79 4.28 5.52
CA GLY A 28 6.79 4.46 6.98
C GLY A 28 5.38 4.84 7.46
N LEU A 29 5.26 6.00 8.11
CA LEU A 29 3.97 6.61 8.51
C LEU A 29 3.48 7.68 7.52
N CYS A 30 4.24 7.96 6.45
CA CYS A 30 3.94 9.01 5.50
C CYS A 30 2.86 8.59 4.51
N GLY A 31 1.67 9.17 4.68
CA GLY A 31 0.54 8.96 3.79
C GLY A 31 -0.06 7.57 3.88
N ILE A 32 -0.15 7.00 5.09
CA ILE A 32 -0.86 5.74 5.31
C ILE A 32 -2.38 5.97 5.37
N PRO A 33 -3.21 4.99 4.96
CA PRO A 33 -4.65 5.04 5.14
C PRO A 33 -5.04 4.66 6.59
N GLU A 34 -4.70 5.51 7.55
CA GLU A 34 -4.82 5.25 8.99
C GLU A 34 -6.25 4.93 9.45
N ASN A 35 -7.27 5.50 8.81
CA ASN A 35 -8.66 5.26 9.19
C ASN A 35 -9.13 3.87 8.75
N ALA A 36 -8.80 3.48 7.51
CA ALA A 36 -9.08 2.14 7.00
C ALA A 36 -8.36 1.06 7.82
N ILE A 37 -7.09 1.28 8.15
CA ILE A 37 -6.30 0.34 8.97
C ILE A 37 -6.94 0.17 10.36
N ARG A 38 -7.34 1.28 11.01
CA ARG A 38 -8.03 1.24 12.30
C ARG A 38 -9.35 0.47 12.22
N VAL A 39 -10.17 0.73 11.21
CA VAL A 39 -11.45 0.04 11.09
C VAL A 39 -11.28 -1.45 10.76
N ILE A 40 -10.32 -1.84 9.94
CA ILE A 40 -9.99 -3.26 9.72
C ILE A 40 -9.57 -3.94 11.03
N LYS A 41 -8.81 -3.23 11.89
CA LYS A 41 -8.48 -3.73 13.23
C LYS A 41 -9.75 -4.01 14.05
N GLU A 42 -10.67 -3.04 14.08
CA GLU A 42 -11.93 -3.13 14.84
C GLU A 42 -12.90 -4.19 14.30
N MET A 43 -12.85 -4.46 13.00
CA MET A 43 -13.66 -5.51 12.35
C MET A 43 -13.13 -6.91 12.61
N GLU A 44 -11.95 -7.03 13.24
CA GLU A 44 -11.31 -8.29 13.61
C GLU A 44 -11.11 -9.27 12.44
N ILE A 45 -10.96 -8.76 11.21
CA ILE A 45 -10.68 -9.56 10.00
C ILE A 45 -9.32 -10.24 10.14
N LYS A 46 -9.23 -11.54 9.86
CA LYS A 46 -8.04 -12.36 10.10
C LYS A 46 -7.45 -12.93 8.81
N ASP A 47 -6.32 -13.61 8.98
CA ASP A 47 -5.60 -14.32 7.93
C ASP A 47 -5.19 -13.44 6.74
N LEU A 48 -5.04 -12.14 6.97
CA LEU A 48 -4.75 -11.17 5.92
C LEU A 48 -3.38 -11.39 5.29
N THR A 49 -3.32 -11.24 3.97
CA THR A 49 -2.06 -11.03 3.25
C THR A 49 -1.90 -9.54 2.99
N ILE A 50 -0.93 -8.91 3.64
CA ILE A 50 -0.65 -7.48 3.48
C ILE A 50 0.49 -7.26 2.50
N ILE A 51 0.28 -6.36 1.54
CA ILE A 51 1.30 -5.88 0.61
C ILE A 51 1.51 -4.40 0.86
N SER A 52 2.67 -4.04 1.38
CA SER A 52 3.00 -2.65 1.71
C SER A 52 4.50 -2.46 1.73
N ASN A 53 5.00 -1.24 1.49
CA ASN A 53 6.44 -0.99 1.57
C ASN A 53 7.00 -1.31 2.97
N ASN A 54 6.25 -0.89 4.00
CA ASN A 54 6.58 -1.06 5.41
C ASN A 54 5.33 -1.50 6.19
N CYS A 55 5.51 -1.91 7.44
CA CYS A 55 4.42 -2.28 8.33
C CYS A 55 4.14 -1.24 9.44
N GLY A 56 4.48 0.02 9.22
CA GLY A 56 4.36 1.07 10.25
C GLY A 56 5.21 0.79 11.49
N VAL A 57 4.74 1.24 12.64
CA VAL A 57 5.37 1.08 13.96
C VAL A 57 4.43 0.30 14.90
N ASP A 58 4.92 -0.09 16.08
CA ASP A 58 4.19 -1.00 16.98
C ASP A 58 2.76 -0.53 17.34
N ASP A 59 2.53 0.78 17.49
CA ASP A 59 1.26 1.37 17.93
C ASP A 59 0.53 2.17 16.84
N PHE A 60 1.06 2.25 15.61
CA PHE A 60 0.48 3.07 14.55
C PHE A 60 0.73 2.52 13.13
N GLY A 61 -0.22 2.77 12.22
CA GLY A 61 -0.23 2.15 10.90
C GLY A 61 -0.46 0.64 10.98
N LEU A 62 0.15 -0.13 10.09
CA LEU A 62 -0.12 -1.57 9.97
C LEU A 62 0.31 -2.40 11.18
N GLY A 63 1.20 -1.89 12.02
CA GLY A 63 1.68 -2.60 13.21
C GLY A 63 0.55 -2.95 14.19
N ILE A 64 -0.53 -2.17 14.20
CA ILE A 64 -1.70 -2.43 15.06
C ILE A 64 -2.46 -3.70 14.66
N LEU A 65 -2.34 -4.15 13.39
CA LEU A 65 -2.96 -5.40 12.92
C LEU A 65 -2.14 -6.61 13.37
N LEU A 66 -0.82 -6.46 13.50
CA LEU A 66 0.07 -7.50 14.02
C LEU A 66 -0.18 -7.76 15.50
N GLU A 67 -0.51 -6.72 16.27
CA GLU A 67 -0.91 -6.86 17.68
C GLU A 67 -2.10 -7.82 17.86
N LYS A 68 -3.06 -7.79 16.94
CA LYS A 68 -4.30 -8.57 16.99
C LYS A 68 -4.22 -9.91 16.26
N ASN A 69 -3.03 -10.31 15.80
CA ASN A 69 -2.82 -11.53 15.01
C ASN A 69 -3.71 -11.59 13.74
N GLN A 70 -3.97 -10.44 13.12
CA GLN A 70 -4.83 -10.36 11.93
C GLN A 70 -4.09 -10.62 10.61
N VAL A 71 -2.75 -10.58 10.63
CA VAL A 71 -1.91 -10.72 9.43
C VAL A 71 -1.23 -12.08 9.44
N LYS A 72 -1.53 -12.89 8.41
CA LYS A 72 -0.89 -14.18 8.18
C LYS A 72 0.36 -14.04 7.32
N LYS A 73 0.33 -13.17 6.31
CA LYS A 73 1.46 -12.96 5.39
C LYS A 73 1.73 -11.47 5.18
N LEU A 74 3.01 -11.09 5.18
CA LEU A 74 3.47 -9.74 4.85
C LEU A 74 4.45 -9.78 3.67
N ILE A 75 4.12 -9.05 2.61
CA ILE A 75 5.02 -8.77 1.49
C ILE A 75 5.48 -7.32 1.62
N ALA A 76 6.76 -7.12 1.92
CA ALA A 76 7.31 -5.81 2.21
C ALA A 76 8.77 -5.67 1.77
N SER A 77 9.24 -4.42 1.69
CA SER A 77 10.66 -4.14 1.38
C SER A 77 11.53 -3.92 2.61
N TYR A 78 10.93 -3.41 3.69
CA TYR A 78 11.64 -3.09 4.90
C TYR A 78 10.74 -3.15 6.14
N VAL A 79 11.21 -3.84 7.18
CA VAL A 79 10.41 -4.18 8.39
C VAL A 79 11.03 -3.74 9.72
N ALA A 80 12.19 -3.06 9.73
CA ALA A 80 12.96 -2.84 10.97
C ALA A 80 12.30 -1.90 12.00
N GLY A 81 11.24 -1.18 11.64
CA GLY A 81 10.49 -0.28 12.55
C GLY A 81 9.54 -0.99 13.52
N ASN A 82 9.37 -2.32 13.42
CA ASN A 82 8.41 -3.06 14.24
C ASN A 82 9.02 -4.36 14.77
N LYS A 83 9.31 -4.39 16.08
CA LYS A 83 9.99 -5.53 16.73
C LYS A 83 9.14 -6.80 16.73
N ARG A 84 7.81 -6.66 16.68
CA ARG A 84 6.88 -7.79 16.70
C ARG A 84 6.96 -8.62 15.42
N ILE A 85 7.28 -8.01 14.27
CA ILE A 85 7.44 -8.74 13.00
C ILE A 85 8.51 -9.81 13.13
N GLN A 86 9.68 -9.43 13.65
CA GLN A 86 10.80 -10.36 13.81
C GLN A 86 10.44 -11.49 14.78
N GLN A 87 9.80 -11.17 15.91
CA GLN A 87 9.37 -12.15 16.90
C GLN A 87 8.37 -13.16 16.31
N LYS A 88 7.35 -12.67 15.60
CA LYS A 88 6.32 -13.49 14.97
C LYS A 88 6.84 -14.35 13.82
N TYR A 89 7.74 -13.78 13.01
CA TYR A 89 8.39 -14.51 11.94
C TYR A 89 9.23 -15.68 12.47
N ILE A 90 10.05 -15.44 13.51
CA ILE A 90 10.84 -16.49 14.16
C ILE A 90 9.94 -17.55 14.81
N ALA A 91 8.80 -17.15 15.38
CA ALA A 91 7.81 -18.06 15.95
C ALA A 91 6.99 -18.84 14.90
N GLY A 92 7.12 -18.52 13.60
CA GLY A 92 6.34 -19.14 12.53
C GLY A 92 4.88 -18.67 12.46
N GLU A 93 4.53 -17.59 13.16
CA GLU A 93 3.17 -17.03 13.21
C GLU A 93 2.88 -16.03 12.08
N LEU A 94 3.92 -15.59 11.36
CA LEU A 94 3.85 -14.62 10.27
C LEU A 94 4.73 -15.09 9.11
N GLU A 95 4.14 -15.29 7.94
CA GLU A 95 4.88 -15.48 6.70
C GLU A 95 5.43 -14.13 6.23
N LEU A 96 6.74 -14.06 5.93
CA LEU A 96 7.39 -12.83 5.48
C LEU A 96 8.05 -13.02 4.12
N GLU A 97 7.65 -12.21 3.15
CA GLU A 97 8.27 -12.13 1.82
C GLU A 97 8.97 -10.77 1.67
N LEU A 98 10.28 -10.74 1.91
CA LEU A 98 11.08 -9.54 1.71
C LEU A 98 11.38 -9.35 0.22
N THR A 99 10.88 -8.25 -0.35
CA THR A 99 11.03 -7.90 -1.76
C THR A 99 11.76 -6.57 -1.90
N PRO A 100 12.85 -6.46 -2.68
CA PRO A 100 13.52 -5.19 -2.91
C PRO A 100 12.54 -4.09 -3.32
N GLN A 101 12.64 -2.90 -2.75
CA GLN A 101 11.61 -1.86 -2.88
C GLN A 101 11.23 -1.54 -4.34
N GLY A 102 12.23 -1.39 -5.22
CA GLY A 102 11.98 -1.15 -6.64
C GLY A 102 11.29 -2.33 -7.34
N THR A 103 11.63 -3.57 -6.95
CA THR A 103 10.96 -4.78 -7.43
C THR A 103 9.52 -4.86 -6.92
N LEU A 104 9.27 -4.59 -5.63
CA LEU A 104 7.92 -4.55 -5.07
C LEU A 104 7.07 -3.54 -5.84
N ALA A 105 7.67 -2.38 -6.16
CA ALA A 105 6.96 -1.36 -6.90
C ALA A 105 6.63 -1.78 -8.33
N GLU A 106 7.59 -2.34 -9.04
CA GLU A 106 7.35 -2.78 -10.41
C GLU A 106 6.43 -4.01 -10.47
N ARG A 107 6.46 -4.91 -9.47
CA ARG A 107 5.51 -6.03 -9.36
C ARG A 107 4.06 -5.55 -9.25
N ILE A 108 3.79 -4.53 -8.42
CA ILE A 108 2.46 -3.94 -8.29
C ILE A 108 2.06 -3.25 -9.59
N ARG A 109 2.94 -2.39 -10.15
CA ARG A 109 2.67 -1.69 -11.40
C ARG A 109 2.41 -2.65 -12.57
N ALA A 110 3.21 -3.71 -12.69
CA ALA A 110 3.04 -4.76 -13.68
C ALA A 110 1.68 -5.46 -13.52
N GLY A 111 1.29 -5.81 -12.29
CA GLY A 111 -0.01 -6.40 -12.01
C GLY A 111 -1.18 -5.52 -12.46
N GLY A 112 -1.16 -4.23 -12.09
CA GLY A 112 -2.20 -3.27 -12.51
C GLY A 112 -2.21 -2.95 -14.01
N ALA A 113 -1.07 -3.13 -14.70
CA ALA A 113 -0.96 -2.98 -16.14
C ALA A 113 -1.26 -4.28 -16.93
N GLY A 114 -1.62 -5.38 -16.25
CA GLY A 114 -1.86 -6.66 -16.91
C GLY A 114 -0.60 -7.37 -17.42
N ILE A 115 0.57 -7.01 -16.90
CA ILE A 115 1.86 -7.63 -17.24
C ILE A 115 2.12 -8.78 -16.25
N PRO A 116 2.10 -10.05 -16.70
CA PRO A 116 2.18 -11.19 -15.78
C PRO A 116 3.57 -11.38 -15.19
N ALA A 117 4.62 -10.96 -15.91
CA ALA A 117 5.99 -11.05 -15.46
C ALA A 117 6.89 -10.03 -16.18
N PHE A 118 8.00 -9.66 -15.55
CA PHE A 118 9.04 -8.82 -16.11
C PHE A 118 10.41 -9.26 -15.59
N TYR A 119 11.49 -8.79 -16.23
CA TYR A 119 12.86 -9.09 -15.81
C TYR A 119 13.50 -7.88 -15.13
N THR A 120 14.23 -8.11 -14.03
CA THR A 120 15.00 -7.09 -13.33
C THR A 120 16.36 -7.62 -12.91
N ARG A 121 17.37 -6.73 -12.84
CA ARG A 121 18.70 -7.08 -12.34
C ARG A 121 18.75 -7.10 -10.80
N THR A 122 17.81 -6.41 -10.16
CA THR A 122 17.75 -6.27 -8.70
C THR A 122 17.61 -7.65 -8.04
N GLY A 123 18.55 -8.02 -7.18
CA GLY A 123 18.54 -9.31 -6.47
C GLY A 123 19.35 -10.43 -7.13
N VAL A 124 19.91 -10.22 -8.33
CA VAL A 124 20.82 -11.20 -8.95
C VAL A 124 22.01 -11.48 -8.03
N GLY A 125 22.27 -12.77 -7.77
CA GLY A 125 23.37 -13.22 -6.90
C GLY A 125 23.07 -13.10 -5.40
N THR A 126 21.83 -12.82 -5.01
CA THR A 126 21.40 -12.81 -3.60
C THR A 126 20.30 -13.82 -3.37
N VAL A 127 19.91 -14.02 -2.11
CA VAL A 127 18.78 -14.88 -1.69
C VAL A 127 17.46 -14.53 -2.40
N VAL A 128 17.31 -13.28 -2.87
CA VAL A 128 16.10 -12.85 -3.60
C VAL A 128 15.95 -13.58 -4.95
N ALA A 129 17.04 -14.05 -5.54
CA ALA A 129 17.05 -14.76 -6.82
C ALA A 129 16.76 -16.27 -6.69
N GLU A 130 16.79 -16.83 -5.49
CA GLU A 130 16.62 -18.27 -5.28
C GLU A 130 15.23 -18.74 -5.77
N GLY A 131 15.21 -19.82 -6.54
CA GLY A 131 13.98 -20.39 -7.10
C GLY A 131 13.33 -19.58 -8.25
N LYS A 132 13.92 -18.46 -8.68
CA LYS A 132 13.39 -17.64 -9.79
C LYS A 132 14.03 -17.98 -11.12
N GLU A 133 13.25 -17.85 -12.20
CA GLU A 133 13.78 -17.94 -13.56
C GLU A 133 14.81 -16.82 -13.77
N THR A 134 15.91 -17.15 -14.45
CA THR A 134 16.94 -16.17 -14.80
C THR A 134 17.19 -16.17 -16.29
N ARG A 135 17.47 -15.00 -16.86
CA ARG A 135 17.76 -14.83 -18.28
C ARG A 135 18.87 -13.81 -18.48
N GLU A 136 19.64 -13.99 -19.54
CA GLU A 136 20.66 -13.03 -19.94
C GLU A 136 20.13 -12.11 -21.05
N PHE A 137 20.38 -10.82 -20.88
CA PHE A 137 20.14 -9.79 -21.89
C PHE A 137 21.40 -8.92 -21.95
N ASP A 138 21.96 -8.72 -23.15
CA ASP A 138 23.12 -7.86 -23.38
C ASP A 138 24.32 -8.16 -22.46
N GLY A 139 24.63 -9.44 -22.26
CA GLY A 139 25.74 -9.90 -21.40
C GLY A 139 25.50 -9.72 -19.90
N LYS A 140 24.27 -9.41 -19.48
CA LYS A 140 23.89 -9.21 -18.06
C LYS A 140 22.79 -10.18 -17.68
N LYS A 141 22.91 -10.79 -16.51
CA LYS A 141 21.90 -11.68 -15.93
C LYS A 141 20.79 -10.87 -15.24
N TYR A 142 19.55 -11.33 -15.39
CA TYR A 142 18.33 -10.79 -14.79
C TYR A 142 17.51 -11.91 -14.15
N ILE A 143 16.67 -11.58 -13.18
CA ILE A 143 15.67 -12.48 -12.58
C ILE A 143 14.27 -12.12 -13.08
N MET A 144 13.43 -13.14 -13.31
CA MET A 144 12.02 -12.94 -13.61
C MET A 144 11.24 -12.68 -12.31
N GLU A 145 10.46 -11.61 -12.30
CA GLU A 145 9.55 -11.24 -11.22
C GLU A 145 8.11 -11.25 -11.74
N ARG A 146 7.16 -11.60 -10.86
CA ARG A 146 5.74 -11.74 -11.19
C ARG A 146 4.96 -10.49 -10.81
N GLY A 147 4.09 -10.04 -11.71
CA GLY A 147 3.10 -9.02 -11.37
C GLY A 147 2.23 -9.47 -10.18
N ILE A 148 1.89 -8.55 -9.29
CA ILE A 148 1.03 -8.82 -8.13
C ILE A 148 -0.25 -8.01 -8.25
N ILE A 149 -1.37 -8.68 -7.97
CA ILE A 149 -2.69 -8.08 -7.79
C ILE A 149 -3.23 -8.38 -6.40
N ALA A 150 -4.10 -7.54 -5.88
CA ALA A 150 -4.77 -7.71 -4.61
C ALA A 150 -6.30 -7.72 -4.75
N ASP A 151 -7.00 -8.16 -3.71
CA ASP A 151 -8.46 -8.03 -3.66
C ASP A 151 -8.87 -6.59 -3.34
N LEU A 152 -8.11 -5.93 -2.44
CA LEU A 152 -8.36 -4.57 -2.00
C LEU A 152 -7.08 -3.72 -2.02
N ALA A 153 -7.18 -2.49 -2.50
CA ALA A 153 -6.18 -1.43 -2.30
C ALA A 153 -6.75 -0.33 -1.41
N LEU A 154 -6.03 -0.02 -0.32
CA LEU A 154 -6.31 1.09 0.58
C LEU A 154 -5.37 2.24 0.26
N ILE A 155 -5.96 3.35 -0.18
CA ILE A 155 -5.27 4.51 -0.72
C ILE A 155 -5.54 5.72 0.16
N LYS A 156 -4.50 6.53 0.36
CA LYS A 156 -4.59 7.84 1.01
C LYS A 156 -4.21 8.92 0.00
N ALA A 157 -5.07 9.90 -0.22
CA ALA A 157 -4.76 11.07 -1.05
C ALA A 157 -4.93 12.39 -0.29
N TYR A 158 -4.55 13.49 -0.92
CA TYR A 158 -4.77 14.83 -0.37
C TYR A 158 -6.16 15.33 -0.77
N ILE A 159 -6.42 15.45 -2.06
CA ILE A 159 -7.72 15.83 -2.61
C ILE A 159 -8.22 14.66 -3.46
N GLY A 160 -9.52 14.38 -3.40
CA GLY A 160 -10.18 13.59 -4.42
C GLY A 160 -11.51 14.20 -4.83
N ASP A 161 -11.99 13.90 -6.04
CA ASP A 161 -13.33 14.33 -6.48
C ASP A 161 -14.37 13.21 -6.37
N THR A 162 -15.65 13.54 -6.59
CA THR A 162 -16.75 12.58 -6.49
C THR A 162 -16.73 11.47 -7.56
N GLU A 163 -15.92 11.61 -8.62
CA GLU A 163 -15.61 10.55 -9.59
C GLU A 163 -14.37 9.73 -9.22
N GLY A 164 -13.68 10.08 -8.13
CA GLY A 164 -12.54 9.37 -7.58
C GLY A 164 -11.20 9.77 -8.21
N ASN A 165 -11.11 10.87 -8.96
CA ASN A 165 -9.81 11.39 -9.38
C ASN A 165 -9.04 11.85 -8.15
N LEU A 166 -7.76 11.47 -8.03
CA LEU A 166 -6.95 11.75 -6.84
C LEU A 166 -5.76 12.65 -7.13
N VAL A 167 -5.49 13.54 -6.18
CA VAL A 167 -4.29 14.37 -6.11
C VAL A 167 -3.55 14.06 -4.80
N TYR A 168 -2.26 13.74 -4.88
CA TYR A 168 -1.40 13.52 -3.71
C TYR A 168 -0.53 14.74 -3.42
N ARG A 169 -0.10 14.89 -2.16
CA ARG A 169 0.69 16.04 -1.71
C ARG A 169 2.10 15.61 -1.27
N LYS A 170 3.12 16.14 -1.93
CA LYS A 170 4.54 15.86 -1.62
C LYS A 170 4.85 14.35 -1.68
N THR A 171 5.66 13.85 -0.75
CA THR A 171 6.09 12.44 -0.67
C THR A 171 5.03 11.47 -0.18
N THR A 172 3.83 11.95 0.19
CA THR A 172 2.69 11.08 0.54
C THR A 172 2.18 10.27 -0.64
N ARG A 173 2.59 10.59 -1.88
CA ARG A 173 2.20 9.88 -3.11
C ARG A 173 2.71 8.44 -3.16
N ASN A 174 4.00 8.23 -2.85
CA ASN A 174 4.71 6.96 -2.83
C ASN A 174 4.08 5.79 -3.65
N PHE A 175 3.57 4.75 -2.99
CA PHE A 175 3.02 3.53 -3.59
C PHE A 175 1.56 3.65 -4.04
N HIS A 176 0.87 4.74 -3.72
CA HIS A 176 -0.58 4.84 -3.93
C HIS A 176 -1.02 4.71 -5.39
N PRO A 177 -0.45 5.46 -6.37
CA PRO A 177 -0.96 5.43 -7.75
C PRO A 177 -0.92 4.03 -8.37
N MET A 178 0.20 3.34 -8.17
CA MET A 178 0.42 1.99 -8.68
C MET A 178 -0.44 0.94 -7.95
N MET A 179 -0.62 1.05 -6.63
CA MET A 179 -1.52 0.14 -5.89
C MET A 179 -2.98 0.31 -6.32
N ALA A 180 -3.43 1.54 -6.61
CA ALA A 180 -4.78 1.80 -7.06
C ALA A 180 -5.13 1.06 -8.37
N THR A 181 -4.12 0.82 -9.22
CA THR A 181 -4.31 0.07 -10.48
C THR A 181 -4.31 -1.45 -10.31
N ALA A 182 -3.80 -1.96 -9.18
CA ALA A 182 -3.44 -3.37 -9.01
C ALA A 182 -4.36 -4.12 -8.03
N ALA A 183 -5.60 -3.67 -7.87
CA ALA A 183 -6.58 -4.33 -7.01
C ALA A 183 -7.96 -4.43 -7.66
N LYS A 184 -8.74 -5.45 -7.25
CA LYS A 184 -10.14 -5.62 -7.69
C LYS A 184 -11.03 -4.50 -7.17
N TYR A 185 -10.85 -4.14 -5.90
CA TYR A 185 -11.47 -2.99 -5.24
C TYR A 185 -10.42 -2.00 -4.78
N THR A 186 -10.70 -0.71 -4.96
CA THR A 186 -9.84 0.38 -4.47
C THR A 186 -10.68 1.35 -3.67
N VAL A 187 -10.27 1.57 -2.43
CA VAL A 187 -10.86 2.52 -1.50
C VAL A 187 -9.86 3.65 -1.26
N ALA A 188 -10.29 4.88 -1.49
CA ALA A 188 -9.49 6.08 -1.24
C ALA A 188 -10.06 6.88 -0.06
N GLU A 189 -9.25 7.08 0.98
CA GLU A 189 -9.50 8.10 2.00
C GLU A 189 -8.74 9.38 1.63
N VAL A 190 -9.45 10.51 1.66
CA VAL A 190 -8.93 11.82 1.24
C VAL A 190 -9.10 12.86 2.34
N GLU A 191 -8.23 13.86 2.35
CA GLU A 191 -8.34 14.97 3.32
C GLU A 191 -9.39 15.99 2.90
N GLN A 192 -9.68 16.07 1.60
CA GLN A 192 -10.66 16.98 1.01
C GLN A 192 -11.38 16.27 -0.13
N LEU A 193 -12.69 16.10 -0.01
CA LEU A 193 -13.53 15.64 -1.10
C LEU A 193 -14.17 16.86 -1.80
N VAL A 194 -14.02 16.93 -3.11
CA VAL A 194 -14.53 18.05 -3.92
C VAL A 194 -15.47 17.56 -5.02
N GLU A 195 -16.30 18.47 -5.54
CA GLU A 195 -17.13 18.15 -6.70
C GLU A 195 -16.31 17.99 -7.98
N ILE A 196 -16.85 17.27 -8.95
CA ILE A 196 -16.28 17.12 -10.29
C ILE A 196 -15.99 18.50 -10.89
N GLY A 197 -14.84 18.63 -11.57
CA GLY A 197 -14.40 19.88 -12.19
C GLY A 197 -13.69 20.85 -11.24
N LYS A 198 -13.56 20.53 -9.95
CA LYS A 198 -12.72 21.28 -9.00
C LYS A 198 -11.25 20.88 -9.03
N ILE A 199 -10.95 19.71 -9.59
CA ILE A 199 -9.58 19.28 -9.90
C ILE A 199 -9.35 19.56 -11.38
N ASP A 200 -8.29 20.32 -11.69
CA ASP A 200 -7.82 20.49 -13.07
C ASP A 200 -7.44 19.11 -13.64
N PRO A 201 -7.96 18.70 -14.82
CA PRO A 201 -7.64 17.42 -15.42
C PRO A 201 -6.13 17.13 -15.54
N ASP A 202 -5.30 18.15 -15.81
CA ASP A 202 -3.85 17.99 -15.95
C ASP A 202 -3.13 17.84 -14.59
N HIS A 203 -3.83 18.07 -13.48
CA HIS A 203 -3.32 17.87 -12.12
C HIS A 203 -3.75 16.54 -11.50
N VAL A 204 -4.57 15.74 -12.18
CA VAL A 204 -4.98 14.41 -11.72
C VAL A 204 -3.78 13.46 -11.74
N HIS A 205 -3.45 12.87 -10.58
CA HIS A 205 -2.35 11.90 -10.47
C HIS A 205 -2.83 10.46 -10.65
N THR A 206 -3.97 10.11 -10.05
CA THR A 206 -4.62 8.81 -10.23
C THR A 206 -6.01 9.06 -10.80
N PRO A 207 -6.28 8.64 -12.04
CA PRO A 207 -7.60 8.78 -12.64
C PRO A 207 -8.65 7.97 -11.89
N GLY A 208 -9.88 8.51 -11.81
CA GLY A 208 -10.97 7.95 -11.03
C GLY A 208 -11.46 6.57 -11.49
N ILE A 209 -11.07 6.11 -12.69
CA ILE A 209 -11.37 4.75 -13.17
C ILE A 209 -10.86 3.66 -12.22
N TYR A 210 -9.74 3.93 -11.54
CA TYR A 210 -9.08 3.02 -10.61
C TYR A 210 -9.70 3.05 -9.21
N VAL A 211 -10.50 4.08 -8.87
CA VAL A 211 -11.10 4.24 -7.55
C VAL A 211 -12.55 3.78 -7.58
N LYS A 212 -12.90 2.84 -6.69
CA LYS A 212 -14.27 2.30 -6.57
C LYS A 212 -15.06 3.01 -5.50
N ARG A 213 -14.42 3.37 -4.38
CA ARG A 213 -15.04 4.09 -3.27
C ARG A 213 -14.13 5.17 -2.74
N ILE A 214 -14.71 6.30 -2.36
CA ILE A 214 -13.99 7.44 -1.81
C ILE A 214 -14.70 7.98 -0.57
N VAL A 215 -13.92 8.41 0.41
CA VAL A 215 -14.42 8.98 1.66
C VAL A 215 -13.49 10.10 2.15
N GLU A 216 -14.08 11.18 2.67
CA GLU A 216 -13.34 12.23 3.35
C GLU A 216 -13.15 11.88 4.82
N GLU A 217 -11.92 11.96 5.31
CA GLU A 217 -11.58 11.64 6.70
C GLU A 217 -10.56 12.63 7.29
N LYS A 218 -10.44 12.62 8.62
CA LYS A 218 -9.38 13.36 9.33
C LYS A 218 -8.20 12.44 9.61
N PHE A 219 -7.00 13.03 9.66
CA PHE A 219 -5.75 12.29 9.78
C PHE A 219 -4.83 12.89 10.84
N GLU A 220 -4.20 12.04 11.64
CA GLU A 220 -3.19 12.38 12.65
C GLU A 220 -1.85 12.74 12.00
N LYS A 221 -1.42 11.98 10.97
CA LYS A 221 -0.17 12.24 10.21
C LYS A 221 1.09 12.29 11.08
N ARG A 222 1.28 11.28 11.92
CA ARG A 222 2.46 11.17 12.80
C ARG A 222 3.78 11.28 12.05
N ILE A 223 4.74 11.96 12.68
CA ILE A 223 6.13 12.07 12.22
C ILE A 223 6.97 11.10 13.06
N GLU A 224 7.59 10.12 12.41
CA GLU A 224 8.40 9.10 13.08
C GLU A 224 9.68 9.68 13.70
N SER A 225 10.38 10.54 12.95
CA SER A 225 11.56 11.25 13.43
C SER A 225 11.49 12.71 12.97
N LEU A 226 11.32 13.63 13.93
CA LEU A 226 11.29 15.07 13.65
C LEU A 226 12.72 15.59 13.62
N THR A 227 13.21 15.92 12.43
CA THR A 227 14.52 16.55 12.23
C THR A 227 14.34 17.98 11.75
N LEU A 228 14.92 18.94 12.46
CA LEU A 228 14.89 20.36 12.13
C LEU A 228 16.34 20.85 11.94
N SER A 229 16.59 21.70 10.95
CA SER A 229 17.82 22.47 10.93
C SER A 229 17.74 23.62 11.94
N GLU A 230 18.89 24.11 12.42
CA GLU A 230 18.90 25.40 13.12
C GLU A 230 18.32 26.48 12.18
N LYS A 231 17.54 27.42 12.73
CA LYS A 231 17.02 28.55 11.95
C LYS A 231 18.22 29.32 11.41
N VAL A 232 18.39 29.35 10.09
CA VAL A 232 19.24 30.35 9.46
C VAL A 232 18.51 31.68 9.67
N SER A 233 19.01 32.47 10.61
CA SER A 233 18.54 33.82 10.91
C SER A 233 18.70 34.74 9.72
#